data_AF-A0A7W3REB1-F1
#
_entry.id   AF-A0A7W3REB1-F1
#
_cell.length_a   1.000
_cell.length_b   1.000
_cell.length_c   1.000
_cell.angle_alpha   90.00
_cell.angle_beta   90.00
_cell.angle_gamma   90.00
#
_symmetry.space_group_name_H-M   'P 1'
#
loop_
_entity.id
_entity.type
_entity.pdbx_description
1 polymer ?
#
loop_
_entity_poly.entity_id
_entity_poly.type
_entity_poly.pdbx_seq_one_letter_code
_entity_poly.pdbx_strand_id
1 'polypeptide(L)'
;MDIAYIIAEERIRQAIKDGDFDKLPGEGKPLKLEDLSHMPEELRQAYRILKNANMITDEQELKRDMATIEDLISICTDANEEQRLTEMLTEKRLRFEQLVGKKKMTSSAAYRTYQNKIYSKFFY
;
A
#
# COMPACT_ATOMS: atom_id res chain seq x y z
N MET A 1 -14.33 -18.69 26.19
CA MET A 1 -13.95 -17.35 25.69
C MET A 1 -12.44 -17.23 25.79
N ASP A 2 -11.79 -16.80 24.71
CA ASP A 2 -10.33 -16.67 24.64
C ASP A 2 -9.86 -15.39 25.38
N ILE A 3 -8.68 -15.43 26.00
CA ILE A 3 -8.07 -14.27 26.70
C ILE A 3 -7.84 -13.11 25.73
N ALA A 4 -7.46 -13.42 24.48
CA ALA A 4 -7.29 -12.41 23.43
C ALA A 4 -8.58 -11.62 23.17
N TYR A 5 -9.72 -12.29 23.23
CA TYR A 5 -11.04 -11.66 23.05
C TYR A 5 -11.35 -10.67 24.18
N ILE A 6 -11.08 -11.06 25.45
CA ILE A 6 -11.33 -10.20 26.62
C ILE A 6 -10.48 -8.93 26.55
N ILE A 7 -9.19 -9.08 26.22
CA ILE A 7 -8.26 -7.94 26.11
C ILE A 7 -8.67 -7.01 24.97
N ALA A 8 -9.07 -7.56 23.81
CA ALA A 8 -9.53 -6.76 22.68
C ALA A 8 -10.80 -5.97 23.02
N GLU A 9 -11.79 -6.63 23.63
CA GLU A 9 -13.06 -6.01 24.04
C GLU A 9 -12.84 -4.86 25.05
N GLU A 10 -11.98 -5.08 26.04
CA GLU A 10 -11.67 -4.07 27.06
C GLU A 10 -10.98 -2.84 26.44
N ARG A 11 -10.05 -3.05 25.50
CA ARG A 11 -9.39 -1.97 24.75
C ARG A 11 -10.36 -1.18 23.88
N ILE A 12 -11.27 -1.85 23.18
CA ILE A 12 -12.29 -1.19 22.35
C ILE A 12 -13.20 -0.33 23.24
N ARG A 13 -13.67 -0.85 24.37
CA ARG A 13 -14.50 -0.07 25.31
C ARG A 13 -13.79 1.13 25.89
N GLN A 14 -12.49 1.00 26.17
CA GLN A 14 -11.69 2.11 26.67
C GLN A 14 -11.53 3.21 25.61
N ALA A 15 -11.18 2.85 24.38
CA ALA A 15 -11.11 3.78 23.25
C ALA A 15 -12.45 4.51 22.98
N ILE A 16 -13.59 3.82 23.15
CA ILE A 16 -14.92 4.46 23.07
C ILE A 16 -15.11 5.50 24.19
N LYS A 17 -14.72 5.17 25.43
CA LYS A 17 -14.84 6.10 26.57
C LYS A 17 -13.93 7.31 26.43
N ASP A 18 -12.73 7.09 25.90
CA ASP A 18 -11.71 8.13 25.74
C ASP A 18 -12.01 9.05 24.54
N GLY A 19 -13.03 8.71 23.73
CA GLY A 19 -13.44 9.49 22.56
C GLY A 19 -12.51 9.32 21.37
N ASP A 20 -11.71 8.25 21.32
CA ASP A 20 -10.75 7.98 20.24
C ASP A 20 -11.43 7.78 18.87
N PHE A 21 -12.73 7.48 18.88
CA PHE A 21 -13.56 7.35 17.68
C PHE A 21 -14.27 8.66 17.28
N ASP A 22 -14.18 9.71 18.10
CA ASP A 22 -14.76 11.02 17.79
C ASP A 22 -13.83 11.79 16.84
N LYS A 23 -14.41 12.55 15.89
CA LYS A 23 -13.67 13.38 14.93
C LYS A 23 -12.70 12.62 14.05
N LEU A 24 -12.99 11.34 13.77
CA LEU A 24 -12.20 10.56 12.84
C LEU A 24 -12.16 11.22 11.46
N PRO A 25 -11.04 11.10 10.74
CA PRO A 25 -10.92 11.65 9.40
C PRO A 25 -11.98 11.02 8.48
N GLY A 26 -12.94 11.85 8.04
CA GLY A 26 -14.06 11.40 7.20
C GLY A 26 -15.39 11.26 7.95
N GLU A 27 -15.45 11.55 9.26
CA GLU A 27 -16.70 11.57 10.02
C GLU A 27 -17.71 12.53 9.38
N GLY A 28 -18.94 12.04 9.19
CA GLY A 28 -20.05 12.79 8.58
C GLY A 28 -19.89 13.09 7.08
N LYS A 29 -18.80 12.65 6.44
CA LYS A 29 -18.55 12.86 5.01
C LYS A 29 -18.90 11.59 4.21
N PRO A 30 -19.29 11.73 2.93
CA PRO A 30 -19.47 10.58 2.05
C PRO A 30 -18.21 9.72 1.98
N LEU A 31 -18.38 8.39 2.01
CA LEU A 31 -17.26 7.47 1.89
C LEU A 31 -16.61 7.62 0.51
N LYS A 32 -15.28 7.82 0.47
CA LYS A 32 -14.54 7.80 -0.80
C LYS A 32 -14.40 6.35 -1.25
N LEU A 33 -15.17 5.97 -2.27
CA LEU A 33 -15.06 4.66 -2.88
C LEU A 33 -13.82 4.60 -3.76
N GLU A 34 -13.09 3.49 -3.65
CA GLU A 34 -12.00 3.18 -4.56
C GLU A 34 -12.58 2.69 -5.89
N ASP A 35 -12.09 3.23 -7.01
CA ASP A 35 -12.51 2.78 -8.33
C ASP A 35 -11.85 1.45 -8.68
N LEU A 36 -12.63 0.37 -8.54
CA LEU A 36 -12.23 -1.00 -8.85
C LEU A 36 -12.98 -1.55 -10.07
N SER A 37 -13.46 -0.67 -10.95
CA SER A 37 -14.28 -1.04 -12.12
C SER A 37 -13.53 -1.95 -13.10
N HIS A 38 -12.20 -1.87 -13.12
CA HIS A 38 -11.32 -2.71 -13.92
C HIS A 38 -11.19 -4.15 -13.40
N MET A 39 -11.67 -4.44 -12.19
CA MET A 39 -11.66 -5.79 -11.62
C MET A 39 -13.06 -6.44 -11.64
N PRO A 40 -13.13 -7.76 -11.87
CA PRO A 40 -14.34 -8.54 -11.69
C PRO A 40 -14.92 -8.37 -10.28
N GLU A 41 -16.25 -8.29 -10.18
CA GLU A 41 -16.96 -8.02 -8.92
C GLU A 41 -16.59 -8.98 -7.80
N GLU A 42 -16.49 -10.27 -8.13
CA GLU A 42 -16.14 -11.35 -7.22
C GLU A 42 -14.75 -11.17 -6.57
N LEU A 43 -13.83 -10.48 -7.25
CA LEU A 43 -12.45 -10.28 -6.79
C LEU A 43 -12.26 -8.99 -5.98
N ARG A 44 -13.18 -8.03 -6.07
CA ARG A 44 -13.03 -6.70 -5.44
C ARG A 44 -12.91 -6.78 -3.92
N GLN A 45 -13.68 -7.66 -3.28
CA GLN A 45 -13.65 -7.79 -1.82
C GLN A 45 -12.36 -8.45 -1.33
N ALA A 46 -11.93 -9.51 -2.01
CA ALA A 46 -10.66 -10.17 -1.69
C ALA A 46 -9.48 -9.19 -1.82
N TYR A 47 -9.45 -8.40 -2.90
CA TYR A 47 -8.44 -7.36 -3.11
C TYR A 47 -8.44 -6.31 -1.99
N ARG A 48 -9.61 -5.78 -1.59
CA ARG A 48 -9.71 -4.79 -0.51
C ARG A 48 -9.23 -5.33 0.83
N ILE A 49 -9.54 -6.59 1.17
CA ILE A 49 -9.06 -7.22 2.40
C ILE A 49 -7.54 -7.31 2.38
N LEU A 50 -6.94 -7.79 1.29
CA LEU A 50 -5.49 -7.93 1.15
C LEU A 50 -4.79 -6.57 1.16
N LYS A 51 -5.37 -5.56 0.52
CA LYS A 51 -4.86 -4.17 0.52
C LYS A 51 -4.88 -3.58 1.93
N ASN A 52 -6.01 -3.69 2.64
CA ASN A 52 -6.15 -3.19 4.01
C ASN A 52 -5.22 -3.91 5.00
N ALA A 53 -4.90 -5.18 4.74
CA ALA A 53 -3.94 -5.95 5.52
C ALA A 53 -2.46 -5.63 5.19
N ASN A 54 -2.19 -4.61 4.35
CA ASN A 54 -0.86 -4.27 3.83
C ASN A 54 -0.16 -5.43 3.11
N MET A 55 -0.92 -6.43 2.62
CA MET A 55 -0.38 -7.56 1.88
C MET A 55 -0.14 -7.20 0.41
N ILE A 56 -0.90 -6.23 -0.11
CA ILE A 56 -0.66 -5.62 -1.43
C ILE A 56 0.21 -4.39 -1.19
N THR A 57 1.48 -4.52 -1.51
CA THR A 57 2.41 -3.39 -1.47
C THR A 57 2.56 -2.81 -2.86
N ASP A 58 2.78 -1.49 -2.97
CA ASP A 58 3.01 -0.79 -4.23
C ASP A 58 4.06 -1.47 -5.13
N GLU A 59 5.03 -2.17 -4.52
CA GLU A 59 6.04 -2.97 -5.21
C GLU A 59 5.46 -4.19 -5.96
N GLN A 60 4.50 -4.88 -5.36
CA GLN A 60 3.86 -6.04 -5.98
C GLN A 60 2.95 -5.62 -7.13
N GLU A 61 2.24 -4.50 -7.00
CA GLU A 61 1.46 -3.92 -8.10
C GLU A 61 2.37 -3.52 -9.25
N LEU A 62 3.46 -2.78 -8.99
CA LEU A 62 4.42 -2.41 -10.04
C LEU A 62 5.03 -3.63 -10.74
N LYS A 63 5.35 -4.69 -9.99
CA LYS A 63 5.85 -5.93 -10.59
C LYS A 63 4.82 -6.60 -11.50
N ARG A 64 3.55 -6.62 -11.11
CA ARG A 64 2.47 -7.16 -11.94
C ARG A 64 2.26 -6.32 -13.20
N ASP A 65 2.25 -4.99 -13.08
CA ASP A 65 2.17 -4.07 -14.21
C ASP A 65 3.33 -4.32 -15.20
N MET A 66 4.56 -4.39 -14.69
CA MET A 66 5.75 -4.64 -15.52
C MET A 66 5.67 -5.98 -16.26
N ALA A 67 5.28 -7.06 -15.57
CA ALA A 67 5.11 -8.38 -16.20
C ALA A 67 4.03 -8.35 -17.30
N THR A 68 2.92 -7.66 -17.03
CA THR A 68 1.83 -7.51 -18.02
C THR A 68 2.31 -6.74 -19.25
N ILE A 69 3.10 -5.67 -19.08
CA ILE A 69 3.64 -4.89 -20.20
C ILE A 69 4.67 -5.72 -20.99
N GLU A 70 5.50 -6.50 -20.30
CA GLU A 70 6.46 -7.42 -20.95
C GLU A 70 5.73 -8.47 -21.81
N ASP A 71 4.64 -9.05 -21.28
CA ASP A 71 3.78 -9.97 -22.04
C ASP A 71 3.16 -9.28 -23.27
N LEU A 72 2.66 -8.05 -23.12
CA LEU A 72 2.09 -7.27 -24.23
C LEU A 72 3.11 -6.95 -25.32
N ILE A 73 4.35 -6.60 -24.94
CA ILE A 73 5.45 -6.39 -25.89
C ILE A 73 5.73 -7.68 -26.67
N SER A 74 5.73 -8.84 -25.99
CA SER A 74 6.05 -10.12 -26.61
C SER A 74 5.08 -10.56 -27.72
N ILE A 75 3.82 -10.09 -27.65
CA ILE A 75 2.77 -10.41 -28.63
C ILE A 75 2.47 -9.25 -29.58
N CYS A 76 3.13 -8.11 -29.41
CA CYS A 76 2.89 -6.94 -30.25
C CYS A 76 3.49 -7.13 -31.65
N THR A 77 2.72 -6.79 -32.68
CA THR A 77 3.17 -6.81 -34.09
C THR A 77 3.36 -5.41 -34.69
N ASP A 78 2.96 -4.35 -33.98
CA ASP A 78 3.11 -2.96 -34.42
C ASP A 78 4.33 -2.32 -33.73
N ALA A 79 5.30 -1.88 -34.52
CA ALA A 79 6.53 -1.25 -34.04
C ALA A 79 6.28 0.06 -33.27
N ASN A 80 5.22 0.81 -33.60
CA ASN A 80 4.91 2.05 -32.88
C ASN A 80 4.35 1.77 -31.48
N GLU A 81 3.49 0.76 -31.36
CA GLU A 81 2.92 0.37 -30.07
C GLU A 81 3.96 -0.37 -29.21
N GLU A 82 4.85 -1.16 -29.82
CA GLU A 82 6.00 -1.76 -29.12
C GLU A 82 6.90 -0.70 -28.48
N GLN A 83 7.23 0.38 -29.21
CA GLN A 83 8.02 1.48 -28.68
C GLN A 83 7.33 2.15 -27.48
N ARG A 84 6.03 2.43 -27.60
CA ARG A 84 5.24 3.03 -26.53
C ARG A 84 5.18 2.14 -25.27
N LEU A 85 4.96 0.84 -25.45
CA LEU A 85 4.95 -0.12 -24.34
C LEU A 85 6.33 -0.19 -23.67
N THR A 86 7.41 -0.11 -24.44
CA THR A 86 8.79 -0.11 -23.94
C THR A 86 9.11 1.14 -23.11
N GLU A 87 8.65 2.31 -23.56
CA GLU A 87 8.76 3.56 -22.78
C GLU A 87 8.01 3.45 -21.46
N MET A 88 6.78 2.93 -21.49
CA MET A 88 5.98 2.71 -20.28
C MET A 88 6.62 1.70 -19.33
N LEU A 89 7.22 0.62 -19.85
CA LEU A 89 7.97 -0.35 -19.04
C LEU A 89 9.17 0.30 -18.34
N THR A 90 9.87 1.17 -19.06
CA THR A 90 11.05 1.90 -18.54
C THR A 90 10.66 2.83 -17.40
N GLU A 91 9.56 3.59 -17.56
CA GLU A 91 9.02 4.44 -16.50
C GLU A 91 8.66 3.63 -15.24
N LYS A 92 7.96 2.50 -15.42
CA LYS A 92 7.55 1.62 -14.31
C LYS A 92 8.76 1.01 -13.61
N ARG A 93 9.80 0.57 -14.35
CA ARG A 93 11.07 0.09 -13.78
C ARG A 93 11.76 1.15 -12.91
N LEU A 94 11.88 2.38 -13.41
CA LEU A 94 12.50 3.48 -12.65
C LEU A 94 11.73 3.76 -11.35
N ARG A 95 10.40 3.81 -11.41
CA ARG A 95 9.55 4.01 -10.23
C ARG A 95 9.69 2.87 -9.22
N PHE A 96 9.82 1.62 -9.68
CA PHE A 96 10.07 0.47 -8.82
C PHE A 96 11.39 0.61 -8.06
N GLU A 97 12.47 0.96 -8.75
CA GLU A 97 13.79 1.15 -8.14
C GLU A 97 13.79 2.26 -7.09
N GLN A 98 13.11 3.38 -7.36
CA GLN A 98 12.95 4.47 -6.39
C GLN A 98 12.21 4.01 -5.13
N LEU A 99 11.15 3.22 -5.28
CA LEU A 99 10.31 2.76 -4.17
C LEU A 99 11.07 1.75 -3.29
N VAL A 100 11.77 0.79 -3.92
CA VAL A 100 12.65 -0.15 -3.24
C VAL A 100 13.83 0.56 -2.58
N GLY A 101 14.43 1.56 -3.24
CA GLY A 101 15.52 2.37 -2.71
C GLY A 101 15.12 3.16 -1.46
N LYS A 102 13.95 3.82 -1.49
CA LYS A 102 13.39 4.55 -0.33
C LYS A 102 13.14 3.61 0.85
N LYS A 103 12.54 2.44 0.62
CA LYS A 103 12.32 1.45 1.68
C LYS A 103 13.64 0.96 2.27
N LYS A 104 14.64 0.62 1.44
CA LYS A 104 15.99 0.24 1.91
C LYS A 104 16.63 1.34 2.77
N MET A 105 16.48 2.61 2.42
CA MET A 105 16.93 3.74 3.24
C MET A 105 16.21 3.78 4.59
N THR A 106 14.88 3.65 4.62
CA THR A 106 14.10 3.65 5.86
C THR A 106 14.29 2.39 6.72
N SER A 107 14.65 1.26 6.11
CA SER A 107 14.95 0.01 6.83
C SER A 107 16.42 -0.12 7.23
N SER A 108 17.28 0.79 6.79
CA SER A 108 18.72 0.78 7.09
C SER A 108 18.97 0.85 8.60
N ALA A 109 19.98 0.13 9.08
CA ALA A 109 20.37 0.18 10.49
C ALA A 109 20.78 1.60 10.90
N ALA A 110 21.42 2.36 10.00
CA ALA A 110 21.79 3.75 10.25
C ALA A 110 20.57 4.66 10.43
N TYR A 111 19.52 4.46 9.63
CA TYR A 111 18.27 5.22 9.74
C TYR A 111 17.58 4.95 11.07
N ARG A 112 17.50 3.69 11.52
CA ARG A 112 16.93 3.33 12.82
C ARG A 112 17.68 4.00 13.99
N THR A 113 19.01 4.02 13.93
CA THR A 113 19.85 4.66 14.95
C THR A 113 19.62 6.17 15.01
N TYR A 114 19.48 6.85 13.86
CA TYR A 114 19.21 8.29 13.81
C TYR A 114 17.76 8.63 14.16
N GLN A 115 16.80 7.83 13.70
CA GLN A 115 15.39 7.97 14.04
C GLN A 115 15.21 7.94 15.55
N ASN A 116 15.78 6.96 16.25
CA ASN A 116 15.70 6.87 17.71
C ASN A 116 16.27 8.11 18.42
N LYS A 117 17.40 8.66 17.93
CA LYS A 117 18.01 9.89 18.48
C LYS A 117 17.15 11.14 18.26
N ILE A 118 16.42 11.21 17.15
CA ILE A 118 15.52 12.33 16.85
C ILE A 118 14.26 12.22 17.72
N TYR A 119 13.66 11.03 17.79
CA TYR A 119 12.49 10.78 18.65
C TYR A 119 12.79 11.07 20.12
N SER A 120 13.96 10.65 20.63
CA SER A 120 14.36 10.91 22.01
C SER A 120 14.66 12.38 22.32
N LYS A 121 14.84 13.23 21.31
CA LYS A 121 15.19 14.64 21.48
C LYS A 121 13.99 15.58 21.37
N PHE A 122 12.95 15.16 20.65
CA PHE A 122 11.79 16.00 20.34
C PHE A 122 10.47 15.47 20.88
N PHE A 123 10.35 14.19 21.22
CA PHE A 123 9.09 13.55 21.60
C PHE A 123 9.16 12.74 22.91
N TYR A 124 10.28 12.84 23.63
CA TYR A 124 10.46 12.35 25.01
C TYR A 124 11.11 13.45 25.85
#